data_AF-A0A963ECC6-F1
#
_entry.id   AF-A0A963ECC6-F1
#
_cell.length_a   1.000
_cell.length_b   1.000
_cell.length_c   1.000
_cell.angle_alpha   90.00
_cell.angle_beta   90.00
_cell.angle_gamma   90.00
#
_symmetry.space_group_name_H-M   'P 1'
#
loop_
_entity.id
_entity.type
_entity.pdbx_description
1 polymer ?
#
loop_
_entity_poly.entity_id
_entity_poly.type
_entity_poly.pdbx_seq_one_letter_code
_entity_poly.pdbx_strand_id
1 'polypeptide(L)'
;EMRKVRYECRAVIGEVSNTEHSLRKLGKAGATRWRGVRPTVRGVVMNPVDHPHGGGEGRTSGGRHPVSPWGVPTKGHKTRTNKRTDKMIVRRRNRK
;
A
#
# COMPACT_ATOMS: atom_id res chain seq x y z
N GLU A 1 10.13 7.46 -11.23
CA GLU A 1 11.30 6.58 -11.02
C GLU A 1 12.03 6.48 -12.34
N MET A 2 13.36 6.44 -12.35
CA MET A 2 14.11 6.17 -13.59
C MET A 2 14.92 4.89 -13.41
N ARG A 3 14.74 3.92 -14.31
CA ARG A 3 15.37 2.59 -14.24
C ARG A 3 15.93 2.16 -15.59
N LYS A 4 17.01 1.38 -15.57
CA LYS A 4 17.56 0.69 -16.72
C LYS A 4 16.69 -0.54 -17.04
N VAL A 5 16.54 -0.81 -18.33
CA VAL A 5 15.84 -1.98 -18.88
C VAL A 5 16.76 -2.60 -19.94
N ARG A 6 16.67 -3.92 -20.16
CA ARG A 6 17.46 -4.56 -21.23
C ARG A 6 16.96 -4.08 -22.58
N TYR A 7 17.87 -3.97 -23.54
CA TYR A 7 17.54 -3.51 -24.90
C TYR A 7 16.52 -4.42 -25.61
N GLU A 8 16.58 -5.73 -25.36
CA GLU A 8 15.68 -6.74 -25.95
C GLU A 8 14.25 -6.70 -25.39
N CYS A 9 13.98 -5.91 -24.34
CA CYS A 9 12.65 -5.85 -23.76
C CYS A 9 11.64 -5.18 -24.72
N ARG A 10 10.46 -5.79 -24.86
CA ARG A 10 9.38 -5.26 -25.69
C ARG A 10 8.67 -4.08 -25.01
N ALA A 11 8.26 -3.12 -25.81
CA ALA A 11 7.40 -2.01 -25.41
C ALA A 11 6.40 -1.72 -26.53
N VAL A 12 5.25 -1.15 -26.16
CA VAL A 12 4.21 -0.70 -27.10
C VAL A 12 4.13 0.82 -27.01
N ILE A 13 3.99 1.48 -28.15
CA ILE A 13 3.83 2.94 -28.21
C ILE A 13 2.38 3.29 -27.87
N GLY A 14 2.20 4.16 -26.89
CA GLY A 14 0.88 4.66 -26.49
C GLY A 14 0.67 4.65 -24.98
N GLU A 15 -0.57 4.89 -24.58
CA GLU A 15 -1.01 4.92 -23.18
C GLU A 15 -2.01 3.79 -22.91
N VAL A 16 -2.16 3.42 -21.64
CA VAL A 16 -3.19 2.46 -21.24
C VAL A 16 -4.56 3.14 -21.37
N SER A 17 -5.53 2.46 -21.97
CA SER A 17 -6.90 2.95 -22.11
C SER A 17 -7.60 3.13 -20.76
N ASN A 18 -8.71 3.88 -20.74
CA ASN A 18 -9.50 4.18 -19.52
C ASN A 18 -8.75 5.04 -18.47
N THR A 19 -8.24 6.20 -18.90
CA THR A 19 -7.52 7.16 -18.06
C THR A 19 -8.36 7.67 -16.87
N GLU A 20 -9.67 7.77 -17.05
CA GLU A 20 -10.63 8.24 -16.03
C GLU A 20 -10.99 7.18 -14.98
N HIS A 21 -10.46 5.95 -15.07
CA HIS A 21 -10.76 4.88 -14.11
C HIS A 21 -10.53 5.30 -12.65
N SER A 22 -9.55 6.18 -12.41
CA SER A 22 -9.23 6.71 -11.08
C SER A 22 -10.29 7.63 -10.49
N LEU A 23 -11.13 8.26 -11.32
CA LEU A 23 -12.19 9.19 -10.90
C LEU A 23 -13.49 8.48 -10.50
N ARG A 24 -13.61 7.19 -10.81
CA ARG A 24 -14.81 6.39 -10.56
C ARG A 24 -15.09 6.24 -9.05
N LYS A 25 -16.31 6.61 -8.63
CA LYS A 25 -16.83 6.34 -7.28
C LYS A 25 -17.74 5.11 -7.29
N LEU A 26 -17.63 4.24 -6.28
CA LEU A 26 -18.41 3.00 -6.19
C LEU A 26 -19.81 3.17 -5.56
N GLY A 27 -20.05 4.28 -4.85
CA GLY A 27 -21.35 4.69 -4.31
C GLY A 27 -21.86 3.88 -3.11
N LYS A 28 -21.75 2.55 -3.12
CA LYS A 28 -22.24 1.65 -2.06
C LYS A 28 -21.25 0.57 -1.68
N ALA A 29 -21.34 0.06 -0.45
CA ALA A 29 -20.50 -1.04 0.03
C ALA A 29 -20.64 -2.33 -0.82
N GLY A 30 -21.85 -2.63 -1.31
CA GLY A 30 -22.11 -3.79 -2.17
C GLY A 30 -21.31 -3.77 -3.48
N ALA A 31 -21.06 -2.59 -4.05
CA ALA A 31 -20.26 -2.47 -5.27
C ALA A 31 -18.79 -2.87 -5.04
N THR A 32 -18.24 -2.60 -3.85
CA THR A 32 -16.92 -3.09 -3.44
C THR A 32 -16.91 -4.61 -3.27
N ARG A 33 -18.00 -5.19 -2.74
CA ARG A 33 -18.16 -6.64 -2.57
C ARG A 33 -18.19 -7.39 -3.91
N TRP A 34 -18.88 -6.85 -4.92
CA TRP A 34 -18.91 -7.44 -6.27
C TRP A 34 -17.53 -7.51 -6.94
N ARG A 35 -16.58 -6.67 -6.51
CA ARG A 35 -15.18 -6.70 -6.96
C ARG A 35 -14.31 -7.71 -6.18
N GLY A 36 -14.89 -8.51 -5.29
CA GLY A 36 -14.17 -9.49 -4.47
C GLY A 36 -13.46 -8.92 -3.25
N VAL A 37 -13.63 -7.64 -2.93
CA VAL A 37 -12.98 -7.01 -1.76
C VAL A 37 -13.87 -7.18 -0.53
N ARG A 38 -13.34 -7.83 0.51
CA ARG A 38 -14.01 -7.99 1.81
C ARG A 38 -13.80 -6.76 2.71
N PRO A 39 -14.66 -6.51 3.71
CA PRO A 39 -14.44 -5.44 4.69
C PRO A 39 -13.09 -5.59 5.39
N THR A 40 -12.37 -4.49 5.57
CA THR A 40 -11.12 -4.43 6.32
C THR A 40 -11.37 -3.84 7.71
N VAL A 41 -11.03 -4.59 8.76
CA VAL A 41 -11.20 -4.14 10.15
C VAL A 41 -9.98 -3.34 10.58
N ARG A 42 -10.18 -2.19 11.23
CA ARG A 42 -9.08 -1.35 11.73
C ARG A 42 -8.48 -1.96 12.99
N GLY A 43 -7.16 -1.93 13.13
CA GLY A 43 -6.45 -2.45 14.31
C GLY A 43 -6.87 -1.83 15.65
N VAL A 44 -7.31 -0.58 15.65
CA VAL A 44 -7.84 0.13 16.84
C VAL A 44 -9.11 -0.51 17.40
N VAL A 45 -9.85 -1.24 16.57
CA VAL A 45 -11.12 -1.89 16.96
C VAL A 45 -10.86 -3.31 17.50
N MET A 46 -9.61 -3.79 17.45
CA MET A 46 -9.24 -5.14 17.84
C MET A 46 -8.77 -5.21 19.30
N ASN A 47 -8.56 -6.42 19.82
CA ASN A 47 -7.95 -6.61 21.15
C ASN A 47 -6.42 -6.50 21.07
N PRO A 48 -5.72 -6.28 22.20
CA PRO A 48 -4.25 -6.22 22.23
C PRO A 48 -3.55 -7.45 21.65
N VAL A 49 -4.18 -8.63 21.73
CA VAL A 49 -3.66 -9.90 21.19
C VAL A 49 -3.71 -9.95 19.66
N ASP A 50 -4.68 -9.27 19.05
CA ASP A 50 -4.96 -9.35 17.62
C ASP A 50 -4.19 -8.28 16.82
N HIS A 51 -3.99 -7.12 17.43
CA HIS A 51 -3.30 -6.01 16.77
C HIS A 51 -2.51 -5.17 17.77
N PRO A 52 -1.30 -4.67 17.40
CA PRO A 52 -0.55 -3.73 18.23
C PRO A 52 -1.22 -2.38 18.54
N HIS A 53 -2.41 -2.12 17.98
CA HIS A 53 -3.21 -0.91 18.22
C HIS A 53 -4.48 -1.23 19.02
N GLY A 54 -4.69 -2.51 19.35
CA GLY A 54 -5.89 -2.97 20.02
C GLY A 54 -5.86 -2.72 21.52
N GLY A 55 -7.06 -2.65 22.11
CA GLY A 55 -7.30 -2.43 23.53
C GLY A 55 -7.25 -0.96 23.99
N GLY A 56 -7.21 -0.79 25.32
CA GLY A 56 -7.47 0.48 26.00
C GLY A 56 -8.96 0.70 26.26
N GLU A 57 -9.26 1.62 27.18
CA GLU A 57 -10.64 2.00 27.49
C GLU A 57 -11.18 2.97 26.43
N GLY A 58 -12.32 2.64 25.83
CA GLY A 58 -12.92 3.44 24.77
C GLY A 58 -12.07 3.44 23.48
N ARG A 59 -12.20 4.49 22.66
CA ARG A 59 -11.50 4.59 21.38
C ARG A 59 -10.14 5.27 21.55
N THR A 60 -9.10 4.48 21.80
CA THR A 60 -7.72 4.97 21.90
C THR A 60 -6.87 4.55 20.70
N SER A 61 -5.77 5.24 20.44
CA SER A 61 -4.81 4.87 19.39
C SER A 61 -3.73 3.88 19.88
N GLY A 62 -3.88 3.32 21.09
CA GLY A 62 -2.89 2.46 21.73
C GLY A 62 -1.55 3.13 22.05
N GLY A 63 -1.42 4.46 21.86
CA GLY A 63 -0.22 5.24 22.20
C GLY A 63 1.04 4.92 21.38
N ARG A 64 0.93 4.17 20.28
CA ARG A 64 2.07 3.67 19.50
C ARG A 64 2.16 4.30 18.12
N HIS A 65 3.37 4.30 17.55
CA HIS A 65 3.56 4.62 16.14
C HIS A 65 2.76 3.65 15.26
N PRO A 66 2.13 4.11 14.16
CA PRO A 66 1.29 3.25 13.33
C PRO A 66 2.04 2.07 12.71
N VAL A 67 1.65 0.86 13.11
CA VAL A 67 2.22 -0.40 12.62
C VAL A 67 1.15 -1.30 11.98
N SER A 68 1.62 -2.27 11.21
CA SER A 68 0.82 -3.40 10.72
C SER A 68 0.48 -4.37 11.86
N PRO A 69 -0.42 -5.35 11.64
CA PRO A 69 -0.71 -6.40 12.62
C PRO A 69 0.55 -7.14 13.11
N TRP A 70 1.59 -7.21 12.28
CA TRP A 70 2.86 -7.87 12.58
C TRP A 70 3.97 -6.89 13.02
N GLY A 71 3.63 -5.65 13.36
CA GLY A 71 4.60 -4.69 13.92
C GLY A 71 5.45 -3.93 12.89
N VAL A 72 5.31 -4.20 11.59
CA VAL A 72 6.02 -3.42 10.55
C VAL A 72 5.49 -1.97 10.53
N PRO A 73 6.34 -0.93 10.63
CA PRO A 73 5.88 0.44 10.60
C PRO A 73 5.23 0.81 9.26
N THR A 74 4.08 1.51 9.31
CA THR A 74 3.28 1.82 8.11
C THR A 74 3.52 3.21 7.54
N LYS A 75 4.10 4.12 8.32
CA LYS A 75 4.40 5.49 7.92
C LYS A 75 5.89 5.63 7.60
N GLY A 76 6.21 5.92 6.32
CA GLY A 76 7.57 6.29 5.88
C GLY A 76 8.63 5.17 5.86
N HIS A 77 8.33 4.00 6.43
CA HIS A 77 9.26 2.87 6.44
C HIS A 77 9.41 2.24 5.05
N LYS A 78 10.66 2.04 4.62
CA LYS A 78 10.99 1.42 3.33
C LYS A 78 11.02 -0.10 3.49
N THR A 79 10.10 -0.79 2.84
CA THR A 79 9.97 -2.26 2.93
C THR A 79 10.91 -3.04 2.00
N ARG A 80 11.50 -2.39 0.98
CA ARG A 80 12.31 -3.07 -0.03
C ARG A 80 13.79 -3.14 0.37
N THR A 81 14.37 -4.34 0.34
CA THR A 81 15.77 -4.61 0.74
C THR A 81 16.64 -5.23 -0.36
N ASN A 82 16.07 -5.67 -1.49
CA ASN A 82 16.79 -6.45 -2.51
C ASN A 82 17.84 -5.64 -3.31
N LYS A 83 19.10 -5.77 -2.91
CA LYS A 83 20.28 -5.12 -3.52
C LYS A 83 20.50 -5.44 -5.01
N ARG A 84 20.12 -6.64 -5.48
CA ARG A 84 20.32 -7.04 -6.89
C ARG A 84 19.54 -6.12 -7.84
N THR A 85 18.33 -5.76 -7.45
CA THR A 85 17.44 -4.91 -8.26
C THR A 85 17.75 -3.42 -8.12
N ASP A 86 18.35 -2.99 -7.00
CA ASP A 86 18.75 -1.59 -6.78
C ASP A 86 19.73 -1.10 -7.85
N LYS A 87 20.61 -1.97 -8.35
CA LYS A 87 21.60 -1.65 -9.40
C LYS A 87 20.96 -1.14 -10.70
N MET A 88 19.70 -1.49 -10.95
CA MET A 88 18.97 -1.05 -12.15
C MET A 88 18.33 0.33 -11.97
N ILE A 89 18.28 0.89 -10.76
CA ILE A 89 17.60 2.16 -10.48
C ILE A 89 18.61 3.31 -10.62
N VAL A 90 18.35 4.23 -11.54
CA VAL A 90 19.16 5.44 -11.76
C VAL A 90 18.70 6.58 -10.84
N ARG A 91 17.38 6.76 -10.71
CA ARG A 91 16.77 7.78 -9.83
C ARG A 91 15.56 7.23 -9.10
N ARG A 92 15.55 7.33 -7.77
CA ARG A 92 14.42 6.93 -6.91
C ARG A 92 13.25 7.91 -7.02
N ARG A 93 12.02 7.42 -6.85
CA ARG A 93 10.77 8.20 -6.93
C ARG A 93 10.72 9.44 -6.03
N ASN A 94 11.28 9.34 -4.82
CA ASN A 94 11.17 10.38 -3.80
C ASN A 94 12.39 11.33 -3.79
N ARG A 95 13.33 11.19 -4.72
CA ARG A 95 14.48 12.10 -4.84
C ARG A 95 14.03 13.31 -5.67
N LYS A 96 13.74 14.43 -4.98
CA LYS A 96 13.59 15.75 -5.63
C LYS A 96 14.87 16.07 -6.41
#